data_AF-E4Z1K6-F1
#
_entry.id   AF-E4Z1K6-F1
#
_cell.length_a   1.000
_cell.length_b   1.000
_cell.length_c   1.000
_cell.angle_alpha   90.00
_cell.angle_beta   90.00
_cell.angle_gamma   90.00
#
_symmetry.space_group_name_H-M   'P 1'
#
loop_
_entity.id
_entity.type
_entity.pdbx_description
1 polymer ?
#
loop_
_entity_poly.entity_id
_entity_poly.type
_entity_poly.pdbx_seq_one_letter_code
_entity_poly.pdbx_strand_id
1 'polypeptide(L)'
;VACAEAGVTLISPFVGRIFDWHVKKGNFAKDGSSAEDPGVVSVRDIFHYYKKHGYATQVMGASFRNIGQIKALAGCDLLTIAPSLLENLKADGQTNNLPRNLCSEEAKNSSKDKVSLDEAAFRWEHNTDPCAVDLLSNGIVRFANDAEKLDTMLKAKL
;
A
#
# COMPACT_ATOMS: atom_id res chain seq x y z
N VAL A 1 -11.63 -3.47 2.89
CA VAL A 1 -13.05 -3.88 2.91
C VAL A 1 -13.95 -2.66 2.81
N ALA A 2 -14.01 -1.79 3.82
CA ALA A 2 -14.88 -0.60 3.83
C ALA A 2 -14.80 0.25 2.54
N CYS A 3 -13.60 0.57 2.03
CA CYS A 3 -13.48 1.32 0.77
C CYS A 3 -14.12 0.62 -0.45
N ALA A 4 -13.99 -0.71 -0.52
CA ALA A 4 -14.56 -1.50 -1.61
C ALA A 4 -16.09 -1.53 -1.54
N GLU A 5 -16.64 -1.65 -0.32
CA GLU A 5 -18.09 -1.61 -0.09
C GLU A 5 -18.69 -0.22 -0.33
N ALA A 6 -17.91 0.84 -0.07
CA ALA A 6 -18.28 2.21 -0.41
C ALA A 6 -18.19 2.51 -1.92
N GLY A 7 -17.73 1.56 -2.75
CA GLY A 7 -17.68 1.72 -4.21
C GLY A 7 -16.72 2.81 -4.69
N VAL A 8 -15.64 3.09 -3.93
CA VAL A 8 -14.67 4.10 -4.36
C VAL A 8 -13.94 3.66 -5.63
N THR A 9 -13.54 4.62 -6.46
CA THR A 9 -12.85 4.32 -7.74
C THR A 9 -11.52 3.61 -7.53
N LEU A 10 -10.72 4.06 -6.57
CA LEU A 10 -9.34 3.62 -6.38
C LEU A 10 -8.94 3.73 -4.90
N ILE A 11 -8.05 2.83 -4.47
CA ILE A 11 -7.34 2.92 -3.19
C ILE A 11 -5.83 2.93 -3.40
N SER A 12 -5.13 3.62 -2.50
CA SER A 12 -3.67 3.74 -2.51
C SER A 12 -3.03 3.10 -1.28
N PRO A 13 -3.02 1.75 -1.13
CA PRO A 13 -2.40 1.11 0.02
C PRO A 13 -0.87 1.33 0.02
N PHE A 14 -0.36 1.74 1.18
CA PHE A 14 1.06 2.07 1.34
C PHE A 14 1.89 0.82 1.62
N VAL A 15 3.03 0.69 0.95
CA VAL A 15 3.97 -0.43 1.13
C VAL A 15 5.09 -0.03 2.09
N GLY A 16 5.88 0.97 1.71
CA GLY A 16 7.12 1.30 2.42
C GLY A 16 6.93 1.90 3.81
N ARG A 17 5.79 2.53 4.12
CA ARG A 17 5.50 2.98 5.50
C ARG A 17 5.26 1.81 6.44
N ILE A 18 4.62 0.75 5.95
CA ILE A 18 4.42 -0.49 6.72
C ILE A 18 5.79 -1.14 6.97
N PHE A 19 6.62 -1.25 5.93
CA PHE A 19 8.01 -1.70 6.08
C PHE A 19 8.77 -0.90 7.15
N ASP A 20 8.77 0.44 7.06
CA ASP A 20 9.46 1.30 8.03
C ASP A 20 8.99 1.03 9.47
N TRP A 21 7.68 0.87 9.68
CA TRP A 21 7.09 0.63 11.00
C TRP A 21 7.57 -0.70 11.57
N HIS A 22 7.50 -1.79 10.80
CA HIS A 22 7.93 -3.12 11.24
C HIS A 22 9.44 -3.18 11.50
N VAL A 23 10.25 -2.57 10.64
CA VAL A 23 11.70 -2.45 10.86
C VAL A 23 11.99 -1.69 12.15
N LYS A 24 11.32 -0.56 12.39
CA LYS A 24 11.51 0.24 13.61
C LYS A 24 11.11 -0.52 14.87
N LYS A 25 10.09 -1.37 14.79
CA LYS A 25 9.64 -2.22 15.91
C LYS A 25 10.49 -3.48 16.09
N GLY A 26 11.46 -3.75 15.21
CA GLY A 26 12.30 -4.95 15.26
C GLY A 26 11.60 -6.22 14.76
N ASN A 27 10.46 -6.08 14.08
CA ASN A 27 9.65 -7.19 13.58
C ASN A 27 10.06 -7.66 12.17
N PHE A 28 10.98 -6.94 11.51
CA PHE A 28 11.40 -7.23 10.14
C PHE A 28 12.82 -6.73 9.88
N ALA A 29 13.56 -7.44 9.03
CA ALA A 29 14.93 -7.10 8.69
C ALA A 29 15.02 -5.92 7.71
N LYS A 30 16.14 -5.19 7.75
CA LYS A 30 16.40 -4.02 6.88
C LYS A 30 16.83 -4.38 5.46
N ASP A 31 17.05 -5.65 5.17
CA ASP A 31 17.52 -6.14 3.87
C ASP A 31 16.48 -5.98 2.74
N GLY A 32 15.23 -5.63 3.09
CA GLY A 32 14.33 -4.81 2.27
C GLY A 32 13.90 -5.38 0.92
N SER A 33 14.18 -6.65 0.64
CA SER A 33 14.02 -7.23 -0.70
C SER A 33 13.38 -8.61 -0.69
N SER A 34 12.47 -8.88 0.24
CA SER A 34 11.77 -10.16 0.29
C SER A 34 10.30 -10.02 -0.11
N ALA A 35 9.76 -11.10 -0.69
CA ALA A 35 8.32 -11.28 -0.90
C ALA A 35 7.52 -11.29 0.42
N GLU A 36 8.23 -11.34 1.56
CA GLU A 36 7.69 -11.33 2.91
C GLU A 36 7.64 -9.92 3.51
N ASP A 37 8.05 -8.88 2.76
CA ASP A 37 7.90 -7.49 3.18
C ASP A 37 6.45 -7.23 3.62
N PRO A 38 6.22 -6.74 4.85
CA PRO A 38 4.88 -6.63 5.41
C PRO A 38 3.98 -5.68 4.61
N GLY A 39 4.55 -4.67 3.94
CA GLY A 39 3.82 -3.80 3.03
C GLY A 39 3.43 -4.50 1.74
N VAL A 40 4.32 -5.33 1.18
CA VAL A 40 4.03 -6.14 -0.01
C VAL A 40 2.93 -7.15 0.29
N VAL A 41 3.04 -7.86 1.42
CA VAL A 41 2.03 -8.81 1.88
C VAL A 41 0.67 -8.13 2.06
N SER A 42 0.64 -6.94 2.67
CA SER A 42 -0.59 -6.15 2.84
C SER A 42 -1.27 -5.85 1.50
N VAL A 43 -0.52 -5.33 0.51
CA VAL A 43 -1.11 -5.01 -0.81
C VAL A 43 -1.55 -6.27 -1.56
N ARG A 44 -0.77 -7.36 -1.49
CA ARG A 44 -1.14 -8.65 -2.11
C ARG A 44 -2.46 -9.18 -1.55
N ASP A 45 -2.62 -9.13 -0.22
CA ASP A 45 -3.85 -9.58 0.45
C ASP A 45 -5.06 -8.73 0.05
N ILE A 46 -4.89 -7.40 -0.03
CA ILE A 46 -5.92 -6.48 -0.50
C ILE A 46 -6.29 -6.80 -1.96
N PHE A 47 -5.29 -6.92 -2.84
CA PHE A 47 -5.50 -7.22 -4.26
C PHE A 47 -6.28 -8.53 -4.43
N HIS A 48 -5.84 -9.62 -3.80
CA HIS A 48 -6.53 -10.91 -3.91
C HIS A 48 -7.95 -10.85 -3.34
N TYR A 49 -8.17 -10.18 -2.21
CA TYR A 49 -9.52 -10.01 -1.66
C TYR A 49 -10.43 -9.25 -2.63
N TYR A 50 -9.92 -8.18 -3.26
CA TYR A 50 -10.69 -7.37 -4.19
C TYR A 50 -11.06 -8.17 -5.44
N LYS A 51 -10.09 -8.89 -6.03
CA LYS A 51 -10.33 -9.71 -7.23
C LYS A 51 -11.19 -10.93 -6.96
N LYS A 52 -11.02 -11.62 -5.82
CA LYS A 52 -11.87 -12.75 -5.41
C LYS A 52 -13.35 -12.36 -5.35
N HIS A 53 -13.63 -11.21 -4.74
CA HIS A 53 -15.01 -10.78 -4.46
C HIS A 53 -15.57 -9.83 -5.52
N GLY A 54 -14.88 -9.66 -6.65
CA GLY A 54 -15.36 -8.89 -7.80
C GLY A 54 -15.50 -7.39 -7.54
N TYR A 55 -14.71 -6.81 -6.62
CA TYR A 55 -14.73 -5.38 -6.37
C TYR A 55 -14.08 -4.61 -7.52
N ALA A 56 -14.78 -3.60 -8.04
CA ALA A 56 -14.33 -2.78 -9.16
C ALA A 56 -13.28 -1.73 -8.78
N THR A 57 -13.16 -1.41 -7.48
CA THR A 57 -12.15 -0.48 -6.96
C THR A 57 -10.75 -0.90 -7.38
N GLN A 58 -10.01 0.02 -8.01
CA GLN A 58 -8.65 -0.21 -8.46
C GLN A 58 -7.68 -0.22 -7.26
N VAL A 59 -6.74 -1.17 -7.25
CA VAL A 59 -5.69 -1.26 -6.23
C VAL A 59 -4.40 -0.63 -6.77
N MET A 60 -4.00 0.52 -6.21
CA MET A 60 -2.77 1.21 -6.58
C MET A 60 -1.71 1.16 -5.48
N GLY A 61 -0.75 0.24 -5.57
CA GLY A 61 0.34 0.18 -4.61
C GLY A 61 1.14 1.50 -4.57
N ALA A 62 1.45 2.00 -3.37
CA ALA A 62 2.07 3.31 -3.19
C ALA A 62 3.18 3.33 -2.12
N SER A 63 3.96 4.43 -2.09
CA SER A 63 4.97 4.71 -1.06
C SER A 63 6.07 3.66 -0.94
N PHE A 64 6.73 3.29 -2.03
CA PHE A 64 7.84 2.31 -2.05
C PHE A 64 9.14 2.82 -1.40
N ARG A 65 10.01 1.89 -0.98
CA ARG A 65 11.38 2.16 -0.50
C ARG A 65 12.45 1.67 -1.47
N ASN A 66 12.16 0.62 -2.22
CA ASN A 66 13.10 0.02 -3.17
C ASN A 66 12.35 -0.66 -4.32
N ILE A 67 13.09 -1.02 -5.37
CA ILE A 67 12.53 -1.65 -6.57
C ILE A 67 12.09 -3.11 -6.33
N GLY A 68 12.62 -3.79 -5.31
CA GLY A 68 12.22 -5.15 -4.94
C GLY A 68 10.75 -5.21 -4.54
N GLN A 69 10.29 -4.27 -3.70
CA GLN A 69 8.88 -4.12 -3.34
C GLN A 69 7.98 -3.89 -4.55
N ILE A 70 8.44 -3.10 -5.53
CA ILE A 70 7.69 -2.81 -6.75
C ILE A 70 7.58 -4.07 -7.62
N LYS A 71 8.71 -4.74 -7.86
CA LYS A 71 8.77 -5.99 -8.64
C LYS A 71 7.90 -7.08 -8.00
N ALA A 72 7.90 -7.19 -6.67
CA ALA A 72 7.06 -8.16 -5.95
C ALA A 72 5.56 -7.93 -6.15
N LEU A 73 5.14 -6.74 -6.56
CA LEU A 73 3.74 -6.40 -6.87
C LEU A 73 3.48 -6.27 -8.38
N ALA A 74 4.40 -6.74 -9.24
CA ALA A 74 4.18 -6.77 -10.68
C ALA A 74 2.89 -7.55 -11.01
N GLY A 75 1.94 -6.89 -11.67
CA GLY A 75 0.60 -7.43 -11.95
C GLY A 75 -0.53 -6.81 -11.11
N CYS A 76 -0.21 -5.94 -10.15
CA CYS A 76 -1.19 -5.05 -9.51
C CYS A 76 -1.88 -4.16 -10.55
N ASP A 77 -3.08 -3.63 -10.26
CA ASP A 77 -3.82 -2.79 -11.22
C ASP A 77 -3.01 -1.56 -11.61
N LEU A 78 -2.44 -0.89 -10.60
CA LEU A 78 -1.63 0.32 -10.74
C LEU A 78 -0.53 0.32 -9.68
N LEU A 79 0.56 1.05 -9.97
CA LEU A 79 1.62 1.35 -9.00
C LEU A 79 2.03 2.80 -9.17
N THR A 80 1.99 3.58 -8.09
CA THR A 80 2.50 4.97 -8.09
C THR A 80 3.91 4.98 -7.52
N ILE A 81 4.88 5.36 -8.36
CA ILE A 81 6.31 5.16 -8.12
C ILE A 81 7.03 6.51 -8.18
N ALA A 82 7.85 6.79 -7.16
CA ALA A 82 8.64 8.01 -7.12
C ALA A 82 9.68 8.05 -8.27
N PRO A 83 10.01 9.22 -8.83
CA PRO A 83 10.96 9.33 -9.95
C PRO A 83 12.30 8.62 -9.73
N SER A 84 12.86 8.71 -8.52
CA SER A 84 14.12 8.03 -8.19
C SER A 84 14.04 6.50 -8.31
N LEU A 85 12.90 5.90 -7.97
CA LEU A 85 12.68 4.46 -8.10
C LEU A 85 12.35 4.05 -9.54
N LEU A 86 11.74 4.94 -10.33
CA LEU A 86 11.57 4.73 -11.78
C LEU A 86 12.93 4.68 -12.48
N GLU A 87 13.85 5.60 -12.14
CA GLU A 87 15.21 5.56 -12.69
C GLU A 87 15.95 4.28 -12.27
N ASN A 88 15.80 3.84 -11.03
CA ASN A 88 16.38 2.56 -10.59
C ASN A 88 15.79 1.36 -11.33
N LEU A 89 14.48 1.34 -11.59
CA LEU A 89 13.84 0.28 -12.40
C LEU A 89 14.37 0.27 -13.84
N LYS A 90 14.55 1.46 -14.43
CA LYS A 90 15.11 1.61 -15.77
C LYS A 90 16.56 1.13 -15.83
N ALA A 91 17.36 1.44 -14.81
CA ALA A 91 18.77 1.05 -14.73
C ALA A 91 18.98 -0.45 -14.44
N ASP A 92 18.04 -1.10 -13.74
CA ASP A 92 18.10 -2.52 -13.40
C ASP A 92 18.09 -3.46 -14.63
N GLY A 93 17.57 -3.00 -15.78
CA GLY A 93 17.75 -3.66 -17.08
C GLY A 93 17.04 -5.02 -17.24
N GLN A 94 16.26 -5.47 -16.27
CA GLN A 94 15.55 -6.77 -16.32
C GLN A 94 14.18 -6.70 -17.02
N THR A 95 14.01 -5.83 -18.02
CA THR A 95 12.73 -5.56 -18.69
C THR A 95 12.06 -6.83 -19.25
N ASN A 96 12.85 -7.82 -19.68
CA ASN A 96 12.35 -9.07 -20.28
C ASN A 96 12.25 -10.25 -19.29
N ASN A 97 12.57 -10.05 -18.00
CA ASN A 97 12.61 -11.13 -17.01
C ASN A 97 11.91 -10.74 -15.69
N LEU A 98 10.88 -9.90 -15.76
CA LEU A 98 10.07 -9.54 -14.60
C LEU A 98 8.85 -10.47 -14.52
N PRO A 99 8.82 -11.45 -13.57
CA PRO A 99 7.66 -12.30 -13.40
C PRO A 99 6.45 -11.49 -12.93
N ARG A 100 5.28 -11.82 -13.46
CA ARG A 100 4.00 -11.33 -12.94
C ARG A 100 3.70 -12.07 -11.63
N ASN A 101 3.73 -11.36 -10.52
CA ASN A 101 3.53 -11.89 -9.16
C ASN A 101 2.08 -11.79 -8.67
N LEU A 102 1.27 -10.91 -9.27
CA LEU A 102 -0.14 -10.75 -8.94
C LEU A 102 -1.03 -11.03 -10.15
N CYS A 103 -1.98 -11.95 -9.96
CA CYS A 103 -2.86 -12.43 -11.02
C CYS A 103 -4.29 -12.60 -10.48
N SER A 104 -5.29 -12.14 -11.25
CA SER A 104 -6.71 -12.22 -10.87
C SER A 104 -7.24 -13.66 -10.79
N GLU A 105 -6.66 -14.54 -11.60
CA GLU A 105 -7.02 -15.95 -11.68
C GLU A 105 -6.66 -16.68 -10.39
N GLU A 106 -5.50 -16.36 -9.81
CA GLU A 106 -5.02 -16.90 -8.54
C GLU A 106 -5.80 -16.37 -7.34
N ALA A 107 -6.37 -15.16 -7.45
CA ALA A 107 -7.16 -14.56 -6.38
C ALA A 107 -8.38 -15.41 -5.99
N LYS A 108 -8.94 -16.19 -6.94
CA LYS A 108 -10.04 -17.12 -6.69
C LYS A 108 -9.67 -18.24 -5.70
N ASN A 109 -8.38 -18.55 -5.55
CA ASN A 109 -7.88 -19.56 -4.62
C ASN A 109 -7.67 -19.01 -3.20
N SER A 110 -7.86 -17.71 -2.97
CA SER A 110 -7.79 -17.15 -1.62
C SER A 110 -8.90 -17.73 -0.73
N SER A 111 -8.56 -18.19 0.47
CA SER A 111 -9.51 -18.77 1.43
C SER A 111 -10.34 -17.72 2.19
N LYS A 112 -10.05 -16.41 2.04
CA LYS A 112 -10.73 -15.37 2.82
C LYS A 112 -12.17 -15.16 2.37
N ASP A 113 -13.13 -15.43 3.24
CA ASP A 113 -14.54 -15.19 2.99
C ASP A 113 -14.88 -13.70 2.90
N LYS A 114 -16.00 -13.40 2.23
CA LYS A 114 -16.47 -12.02 2.12
C LYS A 114 -16.98 -11.59 3.49
N VAL A 115 -16.43 -10.51 4.01
CA VAL A 115 -16.92 -9.83 5.22
C VAL A 115 -17.49 -8.47 4.86
N SER A 116 -18.42 -7.99 5.70
CA SER A 116 -18.97 -6.65 5.64
C SER A 116 -18.77 -5.97 6.99
N LEU A 117 -18.45 -4.67 6.97
CA LEU A 117 -18.14 -3.93 8.18
C LEU A 117 -19.10 -2.75 8.34
N ASP A 118 -19.86 -2.75 9.42
CA ASP A 118 -20.46 -1.51 9.92
C ASP A 118 -19.38 -0.62 10.58
N GLU A 119 -19.78 0.55 11.06
CA GLU A 119 -18.83 1.49 11.68
C GLU A 119 -18.14 0.89 12.91
N ALA A 120 -18.88 0.18 13.77
CA ALA A 120 -18.34 -0.39 15.00
C ALA A 120 -17.34 -1.50 14.71
N ALA A 121 -17.66 -2.41 13.80
CA ALA A 121 -16.79 -3.47 13.33
C ALA A 121 -15.55 -2.90 12.63
N PHE A 122 -15.70 -1.90 11.76
CA PHE A 122 -14.57 -1.22 11.13
C PHE A 122 -13.62 -0.61 12.17
N ARG A 123 -14.17 0.12 13.15
CA ARG A 123 -13.36 0.73 14.22
C ARG A 123 -12.65 -0.33 15.04
N TRP A 124 -13.32 -1.42 15.41
CA TRP A 124 -12.71 -2.52 16.14
C TRP A 124 -11.56 -3.13 15.36
N GLU A 125 -11.82 -3.65 14.16
CA GLU A 125 -10.81 -4.30 13.31
C GLU A 125 -9.62 -3.38 13.05
N HIS A 126 -9.86 -2.11 12.71
CA HIS A 126 -8.78 -1.14 12.51
C HIS A 126 -7.94 -0.94 13.77
N ASN A 127 -8.57 -0.83 14.95
CA ASN A 127 -7.86 -0.62 16.21
C ASN A 127 -7.10 -1.86 16.70
N THR A 128 -7.38 -3.05 16.15
CA THR A 128 -6.61 -4.26 16.45
C THR A 128 -5.29 -4.37 15.67
N ASP A 129 -5.05 -3.49 14.69
CA ASP A 129 -3.78 -3.40 13.95
C ASP A 129 -2.98 -2.17 14.41
N PRO A 130 -1.96 -2.34 15.29
CA PRO A 130 -1.17 -1.21 15.79
C PRO A 130 -0.42 -0.46 14.69
N CYS A 131 -0.01 -1.14 13.62
CA CYS A 131 0.68 -0.52 12.50
C CYS A 131 -0.27 0.39 11.74
N ALA A 132 -1.48 -0.08 11.45
CA ALA A 132 -2.50 0.71 10.77
C ALA A 132 -2.92 1.95 11.59
N VAL A 133 -3.13 1.79 12.90
CA VAL A 133 -3.51 2.89 13.81
C VAL A 133 -2.42 3.96 13.85
N ASP A 134 -1.17 3.56 14.12
CA ASP A 134 -0.04 4.48 14.21
C ASP A 134 0.17 5.25 12.90
N LEU A 135 0.18 4.52 11.76
CA LEU A 135 0.48 5.10 10.46
C LEU A 135 -0.64 6.01 9.94
N LEU A 136 -1.92 5.66 10.16
CA LEU A 136 -3.04 6.50 9.75
C LEU A 136 -3.00 7.84 10.49
N SER A 137 -2.91 7.80 11.82
CA SER A 137 -2.87 9.00 12.65
C SER A 137 -1.65 9.88 12.33
N ASN A 138 -0.45 9.27 12.26
CA ASN A 138 0.77 10.00 11.95
C ASN A 138 0.75 10.61 10.53
N GLY A 139 0.19 9.88 9.56
CA GLY A 139 0.08 10.35 8.18
C GLY A 139 -0.76 11.62 8.07
N ILE A 140 -1.93 11.65 8.72
CA ILE A 140 -2.83 12.81 8.73
C ILE A 140 -2.11 14.04 9.32
N VAL A 141 -1.50 13.88 10.50
CA VAL A 141 -0.79 14.99 11.17
C VAL A 141 0.34 15.56 10.30
N ARG A 142 1.07 14.69 9.59
CA ARG A 142 2.16 15.15 8.71
C ARG A 142 1.65 15.98 7.54
N PHE A 143 0.59 15.54 6.87
CA PHE A 143 0.01 16.30 5.78
C PHE A 143 -0.59 17.63 6.26
N ALA A 144 -1.21 17.67 7.44
CA ALA A 144 -1.69 18.92 8.04
C ALA A 144 -0.54 19.90 8.30
N ASN A 145 0.56 19.44 8.89
CA ASN A 145 1.74 20.27 9.12
C ASN A 145 2.36 20.80 7.82
N ASP A 146 2.38 19.99 6.76
CA ASP A 146 2.90 20.43 5.46
C ASP A 146 1.96 21.43 4.77
N ALA A 147 0.65 21.33 4.98
CA ALA A 147 -0.32 22.34 4.54
C ALA A 147 -0.12 23.68 5.27
N GLU A 148 0.07 23.68 6.59
CA GLU A 148 0.34 24.90 7.37
C GLU A 148 1.65 25.60 6.96
N LYS A 149 2.69 24.81 6.65
CA LYS A 149 3.95 25.34 6.10
C LYS A 149 3.71 25.99 4.75
N LEU A 150 2.95 25.34 3.86
CA LEU A 150 2.60 25.90 2.56
C LEU A 150 1.84 27.23 2.72
N ASP A 151 0.84 27.29 3.59
CA ASP A 151 0.09 28.52 3.87
C ASP A 151 1.00 29.65 4.38
N THR A 152 1.95 29.32 5.26
CA THR A 152 2.93 30.29 5.75
C THR A 152 3.82 30.83 4.62
N MET A 153 4.28 29.94 3.72
CA MET A 153 5.08 30.32 2.55
C MET A 153 4.29 31.21 1.58
N LEU A 154 2.99 30.94 1.40
CA LEU A 154 2.13 31.75 0.53
C LEU A 154 1.89 33.13 1.15
N LYS A 155 1.59 33.21 2.45
CA LYS A 155 1.40 34.48 3.18
C LYS A 155 2.63 35.37 3.12
N ALA A 156 3.84 34.80 3.16
CA ALA A 156 5.08 35.57 3.04
C ALA A 156 5.33 36.16 1.64
N LYS A 157 4.53 35.78 0.64
CA LYS A 157 4.61 36.25 -0.76
C LYS A 157 3.43 37.13 -1.18
N LEU A 158 2.48 37.37 -0.29
CA LEU A 158 1.35 38.29 -0.45
C LEU A 158 1.70 39.65 0.14
#